data_AF-A0A925FAQ7-F1
#
_entry.id   AF-A0A925FAQ7-F1
#
_cell.length_a   1.000
_cell.length_b   1.000
_cell.length_c   1.000
_cell.angle_alpha   90.00
_cell.angle_beta   90.00
_cell.angle_gamma   90.00
#
_symmetry.space_group_name_H-M   'P 1'
#
loop_
_entity.id
_entity.type
_entity.pdbx_description
1 polymer ?
#
loop_
_entity_poly.entity_id
_entity_poly.type
_entity_poly.pdbx_seq_one_letter_code
_entity_poly.pdbx_strand_id
1 'polypeptide(L)'
;MTACAAQRRVRLVAEAWQANGPRLVVEPRVLDADDPLATVTGVTNAVELTAVLAGQLRWFGPGAGGDRTASALLGDVLAGARTLLARGAGRVAA
;
A
#
# COMPACT_ATOMS: atom_id res chain seq x y z
N MET A 1 -11.69 -38.38 -7.67
CA MET A 1 -11.56 -37.58 -8.92
C MET A 1 -10.66 -36.39 -8.62
N THR A 2 -9.43 -36.49 -9.14
CA THR A 2 -8.49 -35.42 -9.51
C THR A 2 -8.19 -34.32 -8.48
N ALA A 3 -7.03 -34.46 -7.82
CA ALA A 3 -6.32 -33.39 -7.15
C ALA A 3 -6.16 -32.20 -8.11
N CYS A 4 -6.80 -31.09 -7.77
CA CYS A 4 -6.64 -29.80 -8.42
C CYS A 4 -5.18 -29.37 -8.23
N ALA A 5 -4.41 -29.29 -9.31
CA ALA A 5 -3.08 -28.69 -9.26
C ALA A 5 -3.26 -27.24 -8.76
N ALA A 6 -2.89 -26.96 -7.50
CA ALA A 6 -3.01 -25.64 -6.92
C ALA A 6 -2.22 -24.67 -7.81
N GLN A 7 -2.95 -23.80 -8.51
CA GLN A 7 -2.38 -22.88 -9.47
C GLN A 7 -1.60 -21.83 -8.67
N ARG A 8 -0.26 -21.92 -8.67
CA ARG A 8 0.61 -20.99 -7.92
C ARG A 8 1.01 -19.80 -8.81
N ARG A 9 1.20 -18.63 -8.21
CA ARG A 9 1.70 -17.42 -8.90
C ARG A 9 2.93 -16.88 -8.19
N VAL A 10 3.93 -16.47 -8.95
CA VAL A 10 5.12 -15.79 -8.42
C VAL A 10 4.88 -14.29 -8.43
N ARG A 11 5.13 -13.62 -7.31
CA ARG A 11 5.03 -12.16 -7.14
C ARG A 11 6.28 -11.63 -6.45
N LEU A 12 6.70 -10.41 -6.79
CA LEU A 12 7.69 -9.69 -6.00
C LEU A 12 6.95 -8.97 -4.87
N VAL A 13 7.19 -9.39 -3.62
CA VAL A 13 6.46 -8.88 -2.47
C VAL A 13 7.42 -8.14 -1.55
N ALA A 14 7.01 -6.96 -1.09
CA ALA A 14 7.66 -6.21 -0.03
C ALA A 14 6.90 -6.44 1.28
N GLU A 15 7.59 -6.92 2.31
CA GLU A 15 7.03 -7.19 3.63
C GLU A 15 7.75 -6.32 4.68
N ALA A 16 6.96 -5.74 5.57
CA ALA A 16 7.46 -4.95 6.68
C ALA A 16 6.70 -5.32 7.95
N TRP A 17 7.42 -5.58 9.05
CA TRP A 17 6.80 -5.87 10.34
C TRP A 17 7.64 -5.37 11.51
N GLN A 18 6.97 -5.19 12.64
CA GLN A 18 7.60 -4.78 13.90
C GLN A 18 7.78 -6.01 14.80
N ALA A 19 9.03 -6.31 15.15
CA ALA A 19 9.38 -7.31 16.18
C ALA A 19 10.24 -6.61 17.24
N ASN A 20 11.46 -7.10 17.50
CA ASN A 20 12.46 -6.40 18.34
C ASN A 20 13.11 -5.19 17.61
N GLY A 21 12.38 -4.55 16.70
CA GLY A 21 12.85 -3.58 15.72
C GLY A 21 12.14 -3.73 14.37
N PRO A 22 12.29 -2.75 13.44
CA PRO A 22 11.71 -2.83 12.11
C PRO A 22 12.45 -3.89 11.27
N ARG A 23 11.69 -4.77 10.62
CA ARG A 23 12.21 -5.70 9.61
C ARG A 23 11.59 -5.40 8.27
N LEU A 24 12.42 -5.42 7.23
CA LEU A 24 12.05 -5.11 5.85
C LEU A 24 12.66 -6.17 4.93
N VAL A 25 11.84 -6.77 4.07
CA VAL A 25 12.28 -7.75 3.08
C VAL A 25 11.56 -7.50 1.77
N VAL A 26 12.28 -7.61 0.65
CA VAL A 26 11.69 -7.63 -0.69
C VAL A 26 12.21 -8.87 -1.40
N GLU A 27 11.34 -9.82 -1.69
CA GLU A 27 11.74 -11.07 -2.32
C GLU A 27 10.61 -11.69 -3.18
N PRO A 28 10.96 -12.54 -4.16
CA PRO A 28 9.96 -13.34 -4.86
C PRO A 28 9.25 -14.29 -3.90
N ARG A 29 7.91 -14.24 -3.90
CA ARG A 29 7.03 -15.14 -3.14
C ARG A 29 6.18 -15.97 -4.10
N VAL A 30 6.00 -17.25 -3.76
CA VAL A 30 5.05 -18.13 -4.42
C VAL A 30 3.74 -18.09 -3.64
N LEU A 31 2.67 -17.64 -4.27
CA LEU A 31 1.36 -17.46 -3.68
C LEU A 31 0.35 -18.41 -4.31
N ASP A 32 -0.68 -18.78 -3.56
CA ASP A 32 -1.84 -19.49 -4.12
C ASP A 32 -2.64 -18.56 -5.06
N ALA A 33 -3.33 -19.11 -6.07
CA ALA A 33 -4.04 -18.30 -7.06
C ALA A 33 -5.14 -17.43 -6.43
N ASP A 34 -5.70 -17.91 -5.33
CA ASP A 34 -6.74 -17.32 -4.50
C ASP A 34 -6.18 -16.35 -3.44
N ASP A 35 -4.86 -16.22 -3.32
CA ASP A 35 -4.23 -15.18 -2.50
C ASP A 35 -4.53 -13.78 -3.07
N PRO A 36 -5.02 -12.82 -2.25
CA PRO A 36 -5.34 -11.48 -2.70
C PRO A 36 -4.19 -10.77 -3.45
N LEU A 37 -2.94 -10.97 -3.04
CA LEU A 37 -1.77 -10.39 -3.70
C LEU A 37 -1.45 -11.09 -5.04
N ALA A 38 -1.89 -12.34 -5.23
CA ALA A 38 -1.73 -13.09 -6.47
C ALA A 38 -2.73 -12.68 -7.56
N THR A 39 -3.91 -12.17 -7.16
CA THR A 39 -4.96 -11.70 -8.09
C THR A 39 -4.60 -10.39 -8.80
N VAL A 40 -3.64 -9.63 -8.24
CA VAL A 40 -3.24 -8.32 -8.76
C VAL A 40 -2.45 -8.46 -10.06
N THR A 41 -2.81 -7.69 -11.09
CA THR A 41 -2.17 -7.75 -12.41
C THR A 41 -2.00 -6.36 -13.02
N GLY A 42 -1.15 -6.25 -14.03
CA GLY A 42 -0.88 -4.99 -14.73
C GLY A 42 -0.21 -3.95 -13.82
N VAL A 43 -0.70 -2.71 -13.90
CA VAL A 43 -0.17 -1.54 -13.16
C VAL A 43 -0.78 -1.37 -11.76
N THR A 44 -1.65 -2.28 -11.34
CA THR A 44 -2.26 -2.26 -10.02
C THR A 44 -1.27 -2.75 -8.97
N ASN A 45 -1.17 -2.02 -7.87
CA ASN A 45 -0.48 -2.43 -6.65
C ASN A 45 -1.51 -2.85 -5.60
N ALA A 46 -1.09 -3.72 -4.68
CA ALA A 46 -1.85 -4.03 -3.48
C ALA A 46 -0.98 -3.89 -2.24
N VAL A 47 -1.59 -3.41 -1.17
CA VAL A 47 -0.96 -3.27 0.15
C VAL A 47 -1.89 -3.93 1.16
N GLU A 48 -1.36 -4.88 1.92
CA GLU A 48 -2.05 -5.48 3.07
C GLU A 48 -1.36 -5.01 4.36
N LEU A 49 -2.16 -4.55 5.32
CA LEU A 49 -1.70 -4.19 6.67
C LEU A 49 -2.46 -5.04 7.68
N THR A 50 -1.73 -5.74 8.54
CA THR A 50 -2.31 -6.43 9.71
C THR A 50 -2.00 -5.62 10.96
N ALA A 51 -3.03 -5.22 11.69
CA ALA A 51 -2.91 -4.47 12.93
C ALA A 51 -3.80 -5.06 14.04
N VAL A 52 -3.33 -4.99 15.29
CA VAL A 52 -4.00 -5.62 16.44
C VAL A 52 -5.45 -5.15 16.61
N LEU A 53 -5.71 -3.85 16.44
CA LEU A 53 -7.04 -3.26 16.64
C LEU A 53 -7.86 -3.16 15.35
N ALA A 54 -7.20 -2.95 14.21
CA ALA A 54 -7.89 -2.76 12.93
C ALA A 54 -8.07 -4.06 12.13
N GLY A 55 -7.49 -5.17 12.59
CA GLY A 55 -7.49 -6.43 11.85
C GLY A 55 -6.66 -6.36 10.57
N GLN A 56 -7.14 -7.02 9.52
CA GLN A 56 -6.55 -6.95 8.18
C GLN A 56 -7.21 -5.83 7.35
N LEU A 57 -6.39 -4.90 6.88
CA LEU A 57 -6.77 -3.86 5.93
C LEU A 57 -6.07 -4.12 4.61
N ARG A 58 -6.79 -3.90 3.51
CA ARG A 58 -6.27 -4.09 2.15
C ARG A 58 -6.60 -2.89 1.27
N TRP A 59 -5.61 -2.42 0.53
CA TRP A 59 -5.78 -1.41 -0.50
C TRP A 59 -5.37 -1.97 -1.85
N PHE A 60 -6.19 -1.69 -2.86
CA PHE A 60 -5.94 -2.04 -4.24
C PHE A 60 -6.08 -0.79 -5.09
N GLY A 61 -5.15 -0.56 -6.00
CA GLY A 61 -5.25 0.56 -6.91
C GLY A 61 -4.08 0.64 -7.89
N PRO A 62 -4.24 1.40 -8.98
CA PRO A 62 -3.15 1.62 -9.93
C PRO A 62 -2.01 2.37 -9.23
N GLY A 63 -0.84 1.74 -9.17
CA GLY A 63 0.35 2.27 -8.50
C GLY A 63 1.33 2.99 -9.43
N ALA A 64 1.05 2.97 -10.73
CA ALA A 64 1.87 3.63 -11.75
C ALA A 64 0.98 4.30 -12.81
N GLY A 65 1.53 5.31 -13.49
CA GLY A 65 0.87 6.09 -14.53
C GLY A 65 0.74 7.57 -14.18
N GLY A 66 0.88 8.44 -15.19
CA GLY A 66 0.98 9.90 -15.01
C GLY A 66 -0.15 10.49 -14.16
N ASP A 67 -1.40 10.21 -14.51
CA ASP A 67 -2.58 10.75 -13.79
C ASP A 67 -2.66 10.25 -12.34
N ARG A 68 -2.25 9.01 -12.10
CA ARG A 68 -2.30 8.38 -10.76
C ARG A 68 -1.25 8.97 -9.84
N THR A 69 -0.03 9.14 -10.35
CA THR A 69 1.04 9.82 -9.62
C THR A 69 0.73 11.30 -9.43
N ALA A 70 0.17 11.99 -10.43
CA ALA A 70 -0.24 13.39 -10.32
C ALA A 70 -1.31 13.60 -9.24
N SER A 71 -2.27 12.68 -9.12
CA SER A 71 -3.28 12.71 -8.06
C SER A 71 -2.66 12.59 -6.67
N ALA A 72 -1.66 11.73 -6.48
CA ALA A 72 -0.96 11.58 -5.21
C ALA A 72 -0.20 12.88 -4.85
N LEU A 73 0.54 13.43 -5.82
CA LEU A 73 1.26 14.71 -5.66
C LEU A 73 0.32 15.86 -5.28
N LEU A 74 -0.84 15.98 -5.95
CA LEU A 74 -1.81 17.03 -5.64
C LEU A 74 -2.37 16.87 -4.22
N GLY A 75 -2.60 15.63 -3.77
CA GLY A 75 -2.99 15.35 -2.38
C GLY A 75 -2.00 15.91 -1.37
N ASP A 76 -0.70 15.67 -1.59
CA ASP A 76 0.37 16.16 -0.72
C ASP A 76 0.49 17.69 -0.73
N VAL A 77 0.38 18.32 -1.91
CA VAL A 77 0.39 19.78 -2.05
C VAL A 77 -0.76 20.41 -1.26
N LEU A 78 -1.97 19.85 -1.36
CA LEU A 78 -3.14 20.32 -0.63
C LEU A 78 -2.99 20.12 0.89
N ALA A 79 -2.45 18.98 1.33
CA ALA A 79 -2.17 18.73 2.74
C ALA A 79 -1.12 19.71 3.30
N GLY A 80 -0.07 19.98 2.53
CA GLY A 80 0.95 20.97 2.86
C GLY A 80 0.37 22.39 2.97
N ALA A 81 -0.43 22.81 1.98
CA ALA A 81 -1.09 24.11 2.00
C ALA A 81 -2.00 24.28 3.22
N ARG A 82 -2.82 23.27 3.55
CA ARG A 82 -3.66 23.27 4.77
C ARG A 82 -2.83 23.44 6.04
N THR A 83 -1.69 22.76 6.12
CA THR A 83 -0.77 22.87 7.26
C THR A 83 -0.19 24.28 7.40
N LEU A 84 0.20 24.91 6.29
CA LEU A 84 0.72 26.28 6.29
C LEU A 84 -0.35 27.29 6.71
N LEU A 85 -1.58 27.15 6.21
CA LEU A 85 -2.70 28.01 6.57
C LEU A 85 -3.04 27.90 8.06
N ALA A 86 -3.10 26.67 8.60
CA ALA A 86 -3.33 26.45 10.03
C ALA A 86 -2.24 27.09 10.90
N ARG A 87 -0.99 27.10 10.44
CA ARG A 87 0.14 27.75 11.14
C ARG A 87 0.11 29.28 11.01
N GLY A 88 -0.36 29.82 9.89
CA GLY A 88 -0.52 31.26 9.68
C GLY A 88 -1.67 31.87 10.49
N ALA A 89 -2.77 31.12 10.67
CA ALA A 89 -3.91 31.52 11.48
C ALA A 89 -3.58 31.71 12.98
N GLY A 90 -2.49 31.12 13.48
CA GLY A 90 -1.98 31.32 14.84
C GLY A 90 -1.03 32.52 15.00
N ARG A 91 -0.66 33.22 13.92
CA ARG A 91 0.28 34.36 13.95
C ARG A 91 -0.38 35.73 13.80
N VAL A 92 -1.70 35.80 13.67
CA VAL A 92 -2.45 37.07 13.68
C VAL A 92 -3.09 37.26 15.07
N ALA A 93 -2.23 37.47 16.06
CA ALA A 93 -2.58 38.07 17.33
C ALA A 93 -1.38 38.92 17.74
N ALA A 94 -1.29 40.09 17.11
CA ALA A 94 -0.46 41.21 17.54
C ALA A 94 -1.41 42.37 17.85
#